data_AF-G2G2I2-F1
#
_entry.id   AF-G2G2I2-F1
#
_cell.length_a   1.000
_cell.length_b   1.000
_cell.length_c   1.000
_cell.angle_alpha   90.00
_cell.angle_beta   90.00
_cell.angle_gamma   90.00
#
_symmetry.space_group_name_H-M   'P 1'
#
loop_
_entity.id
_entity.type
_entity.pdbx_description
1 polymer ?
#
loop_
_entity_poly.entity_id
_entity_poly.type
_entity_poly.pdbx_seq_one_letter_code
_entity_poly.pdbx_strand_id
1 'polypeptide(L)'
;MKFQDGTDFNADAVKFNIDRQLPPQVTEDMTYASFVYGSVKDVQVVDKNTVKMNLNAPSTPFLNNLAMVFAAPIVSPKALQDNKNNVNQTPVGTGPYKFVKWAKDENIVLVRNDEYWGTKALTKNVIFKFIKDNSARVVALNNGEK
;
A
#
# COMPACT_ATOMS: atom_id res chain seq x y z
N MET A 1 -5.48 14.93 -4.62
CA MET A 1 -5.17 13.51 -4.91
C MET A 1 -6.31 12.64 -4.39
N LYS A 2 -6.61 11.52 -5.03
CA LYS A 2 -7.67 10.59 -4.63
C LYS A 2 -7.15 9.17 -4.49
N PHE A 3 -7.77 8.40 -3.62
CA PHE A 3 -7.67 6.95 -3.62
C PHE A 3 -8.44 6.36 -4.81
N GLN A 4 -8.16 5.10 -5.12
CA GLN A 4 -8.76 4.37 -6.23
C GLN A 4 -10.27 4.10 -6.05
N ASP A 5 -10.81 4.31 -4.84
CA ASP A 5 -12.24 4.25 -4.53
C ASP A 5 -12.94 5.63 -4.60
N GLY A 6 -12.24 6.66 -5.07
CA GLY A 6 -12.74 8.03 -5.24
C GLY A 6 -12.64 8.92 -3.99
N THR A 7 -12.31 8.37 -2.83
CA THR A 7 -12.14 9.14 -1.59
C THR A 7 -10.90 10.03 -1.66
N ASP A 8 -10.91 11.14 -0.90
CA ASP A 8 -9.79 12.08 -0.89
C ASP A 8 -8.59 11.52 -0.14
N PHE A 9 -7.39 11.74 -0.67
CA PHE A 9 -6.16 11.61 0.11
C PHE A 9 -5.86 12.94 0.78
N ASN A 10 -5.70 12.92 2.10
CA ASN A 10 -5.39 14.08 2.94
C ASN A 10 -4.60 13.65 4.21
N ALA A 11 -4.28 14.63 5.06
CA ALA A 11 -3.59 14.42 6.32
C ALA A 11 -4.33 13.46 7.28
N ASP A 12 -5.67 13.47 7.31
CA ASP A 12 -6.45 12.53 8.13
C ASP A 12 -6.24 11.07 7.68
N ALA A 13 -6.20 10.83 6.37
CA ALA A 13 -5.94 9.50 5.83
C ALA A 13 -4.53 9.00 6.19
N VAL A 14 -3.53 9.90 6.17
CA VAL A 14 -2.16 9.57 6.62
C VAL A 14 -2.15 9.24 8.11
N LYS A 15 -2.76 10.10 8.94
CA LYS A 15 -2.87 9.86 10.39
C LYS A 15 -3.55 8.52 10.68
N PHE A 16 -4.68 8.22 10.06
CA PHE A 16 -5.40 6.96 10.23
C PHE A 16 -4.52 5.73 9.93
N ASN A 17 -3.72 5.79 8.85
CA ASN A 17 -2.84 4.69 8.46
C ASN A 17 -1.65 4.48 9.39
N ILE A 18 -1.16 5.53 10.03
CA ILE A 18 -0.06 5.45 11.00
C ILE A 18 -0.61 5.04 12.38
N ASP A 19 -1.69 5.67 12.85
CA ASP A 19 -2.31 5.39 14.15
C ASP A 19 -2.67 3.91 14.29
N ARG A 20 -3.23 3.27 13.24
CA ARG A 20 -3.55 1.83 13.29
C ARG A 20 -2.32 0.92 13.47
N GLN A 21 -1.12 1.43 13.19
CA GLN A 21 0.16 0.72 13.33
C GLN A 21 0.90 1.08 14.63
N LEU A 22 0.30 1.89 15.50
CA LEU A 22 0.82 2.23 16.82
C LEU A 22 0.06 1.50 17.93
N PRO A 23 0.66 1.25 19.10
CA PRO A 23 -0.07 0.74 20.27
C PRO A 23 -1.16 1.73 20.74
N PRO A 24 -2.33 1.25 21.20
CA PRO A 24 -2.73 -0.15 21.31
C PRO A 24 -3.42 -0.74 20.08
N GLN A 25 -3.49 -0.03 18.94
CA GLN A 25 -4.23 -0.47 17.75
C GLN A 25 -3.49 -1.50 16.91
N VAL A 26 -2.15 -1.48 16.94
CA VAL A 26 -1.31 -2.41 16.19
C VAL A 26 -1.64 -3.87 16.52
N THR A 27 -1.76 -4.69 15.48
CA THR A 27 -2.01 -6.14 15.61
C THR A 27 -0.79 -6.95 15.20
N GLU A 28 -0.77 -8.24 15.55
CA GLU A 28 0.29 -9.19 15.18
C GLU A 28 0.43 -9.37 13.65
N ASP A 29 -0.63 -9.12 12.88
CA ASP A 29 -0.60 -9.15 11.42
C ASP A 29 0.22 -7.99 10.80
N MET A 30 0.53 -6.94 11.59
CA MET A 30 1.31 -5.78 11.16
C MET A 30 2.80 -5.96 11.52
N THR A 31 3.40 -7.02 11.01
CA THR A 31 4.74 -7.52 11.41
C THR A 31 5.88 -6.49 11.32
N TYR A 32 5.77 -5.50 10.43
CA TYR A 32 6.76 -4.44 10.26
C TYR A 32 6.41 -3.11 10.97
N ALA A 33 5.27 -3.01 11.65
CA ALA A 33 4.81 -1.77 12.27
C ALA A 33 5.79 -1.25 13.33
N SER A 34 6.30 -2.12 14.21
CA SER A 34 7.30 -1.72 15.22
C SER A 34 8.61 -1.25 14.59
N PHE A 35 9.06 -1.90 13.52
CA PHE A 35 10.27 -1.50 12.80
C PHE A 35 10.10 -0.12 12.14
N VAL A 36 8.97 0.11 11.47
CA VAL A 36 8.72 1.35 10.73
C VAL A 36 8.35 2.51 11.65
N TYR A 37 7.39 2.28 12.56
CA TYR A 37 6.73 3.31 13.36
C TYR A 37 7.06 3.26 14.85
N GLY A 38 7.90 2.33 15.33
CA GLY A 38 8.22 2.22 16.77
C GLY A 38 8.90 3.46 17.38
N SER A 39 9.53 4.30 16.54
CA SER A 39 10.06 5.60 16.98
C SER A 39 9.02 6.73 17.01
N VAL A 40 7.82 6.53 16.44
CA VAL A 40 6.75 7.52 16.40
C VAL A 40 5.98 7.51 17.72
N LYS A 41 5.88 8.69 18.33
CA LYS A 41 5.12 8.94 19.54
C LYS A 41 3.65 9.22 19.24
N ASP A 42 3.41 10.18 18.35
CA ASP A 42 2.07 10.59 17.93
C ASP A 42 2.10 11.28 16.56
N VAL A 43 0.93 11.29 15.92
CA VAL A 43 0.70 11.96 14.63
C VAL A 43 -0.40 12.99 14.78
N GLN A 44 -0.14 14.20 14.32
CA GLN A 44 -1.04 15.34 14.38
C GLN A 44 -1.38 15.84 12.98
N VAL A 45 -2.66 16.12 12.74
CA VAL A 45 -3.12 16.83 11.55
C VAL A 45 -3.01 18.32 11.85
N VAL A 46 -2.12 19.00 11.13
CA VAL A 46 -1.94 20.46 11.26
C VAL A 46 -2.95 21.17 10.35
N ASP A 47 -3.12 20.66 9.14
CA ASP A 47 -4.14 21.08 8.17
C ASP A 47 -4.40 19.93 7.17
N LYS A 48 -5.28 20.16 6.18
CA LYS A 48 -5.68 19.14 5.19
C LYS A 48 -4.50 18.45 4.49
N ASN A 49 -3.37 19.12 4.30
CA ASN A 49 -2.21 18.63 3.56
C ASN A 49 -0.92 18.57 4.42
N THR A 50 -1.00 18.86 5.72
CA THR A 50 0.17 18.90 6.61
C THR A 50 0.00 17.93 7.78
N VAL A 51 0.94 17.00 7.90
CA VAL A 51 1.04 16.05 9.02
C VAL A 51 2.31 16.34 9.81
N LYS A 52 2.17 16.44 11.13
CA LYS A 52 3.30 16.50 12.07
C LYS A 52 3.43 15.17 12.78
N MET A 53 4.61 14.56 12.69
CA MET A 53 4.95 13.31 13.39
C MET A 53 5.94 13.64 14.51
N ASN A 54 5.56 13.35 15.75
CA ASN A 54 6.44 13.50 16.91
C ASN A 54 7.11 12.16 17.18
N LEU A 55 8.42 12.17 17.44
CA LEU A 55 9.19 10.95 17.71
C LEU A 55 9.50 10.82 19.21
N ASN A 56 9.65 9.60 19.70
CA ASN A 56 10.07 9.29 21.07
C ASN A 56 11.54 9.67 21.32
N ALA A 57 12.36 9.65 20.27
CA ALA A 57 13.76 10.07 20.26
C ALA A 57 14.18 10.45 18.83
N PRO A 58 15.29 11.18 18.63
CA PRO A 58 15.87 11.38 17.30
C PRO A 58 16.10 10.05 16.59
N SER A 59 15.70 9.96 15.33
CA SER A 59 15.79 8.73 14.53
C SER A 59 16.33 9.04 13.14
N THR A 60 17.62 8.79 12.92
CA THR A 60 18.25 8.89 11.60
C THR A 60 17.57 8.03 10.52
N PRO A 61 17.11 6.79 10.78
CA PRO A 61 16.48 5.98 9.74
C PRO A 61 15.02 6.37 9.46
N PHE A 62 14.43 7.34 10.17
CA PHE A 62 12.99 7.62 10.09
C PHE A 62 12.47 7.81 8.66
N LEU A 63 13.15 8.59 7.83
CA LEU A 63 12.73 8.80 6.44
C LEU A 63 12.83 7.51 5.60
N ASN A 64 13.84 6.68 5.83
CA ASN A 64 13.98 5.39 5.15
C ASN A 64 12.88 4.40 5.60
N ASN A 65 12.51 4.43 6.88
CA ASN A 65 11.41 3.63 7.40
C ASN A 65 10.08 4.01 6.72
N LEU A 66 9.81 5.30 6.54
CA LEU A 66 8.62 5.78 5.82
C LEU A 66 8.61 5.41 4.32
N ALA A 67 9.74 5.00 3.76
CA ALA A 67 9.83 4.48 2.39
C ALA A 67 9.64 2.95 2.30
N MET A 68 9.43 2.26 3.42
CA MET A 68 9.31 0.80 3.45
C MET A 68 8.00 0.32 2.81
N VAL A 69 8.12 -0.32 1.66
CA VAL A 69 6.98 -0.79 0.83
C VAL A 69 6.03 -1.77 1.52
N PHE A 70 6.47 -2.45 2.59
CA PHE A 70 5.67 -3.44 3.29
C PHE A 70 4.78 -2.88 4.41
N ALA A 71 5.08 -1.70 4.95
CA ALA A 71 4.36 -1.14 6.09
C ALA A 71 3.99 0.34 5.95
N ALA A 72 4.70 1.11 5.12
CA ALA A 72 4.44 2.51 4.90
C ALA A 72 3.50 2.90 3.74
N PRO A 73 2.93 1.99 2.91
CA PRO A 73 1.88 2.39 1.97
C PRO A 73 0.64 2.95 2.69
N ILE A 74 0.10 4.07 2.19
CA ILE A 74 -1.16 4.64 2.68
C ILE A 74 -2.33 3.98 1.93
N VAL A 75 -3.17 3.29 2.69
CA VAL A 75 -4.37 2.59 2.21
C VAL A 75 -5.60 3.48 2.43
N SER A 76 -6.62 3.38 1.57
CA SER A 76 -7.89 4.09 1.79
C SER A 76 -8.46 3.76 3.17
N PRO A 77 -8.74 4.77 4.03
CA PRO A 77 -9.41 4.55 5.31
C PRO A 77 -10.78 3.89 5.15
N LYS A 78 -11.53 4.25 4.09
CA LYS A 78 -12.81 3.63 3.77
C LYS A 78 -12.64 2.13 3.51
N ALA A 79 -11.68 1.75 2.67
CA ALA A 79 -11.42 0.33 2.39
C ALA A 79 -11.00 -0.44 3.63
N LEU A 80 -10.17 0.15 4.50
CA LEU A 80 -9.78 -0.46 5.78
C LEU A 80 -10.99 -0.65 6.71
N GLN A 81 -11.88 0.33 6.80
CA GLN A 81 -13.10 0.23 7.62
C GLN A 81 -14.07 -0.83 7.08
N ASP A 82 -14.36 -0.79 5.78
CA ASP A 82 -15.28 -1.72 5.11
C ASP A 82 -14.80 -3.19 5.21
N ASN A 83 -13.49 -3.41 5.33
CA ASN A 83 -12.87 -4.74 5.36
C ASN A 83 -12.21 -5.09 6.70
N LYS A 84 -12.60 -4.44 7.82
CA LYS A 84 -12.09 -4.74 9.17
C LYS A 84 -10.56 -4.82 9.25
N ASN A 85 -9.87 -3.81 8.68
CA ASN A 85 -8.42 -3.71 8.54
C ASN A 85 -7.72 -4.76 7.65
N ASN A 86 -8.46 -5.68 7.02
CA ASN A 86 -7.88 -6.67 6.11
C ASN A 86 -8.23 -6.36 4.64
N VAL A 87 -7.31 -5.70 3.95
CA VAL A 87 -7.46 -5.33 2.53
C VAL A 87 -6.64 -6.22 1.59
N ASN A 88 -6.18 -7.40 2.06
CA ASN A 88 -5.28 -8.26 1.27
C ASN A 88 -5.92 -8.75 -0.04
N GLN A 89 -7.25 -8.87 -0.08
CA GLN A 89 -7.99 -9.29 -1.27
C GLN A 89 -8.67 -8.14 -2.02
N THR A 90 -8.66 -6.93 -1.46
CA THR A 90 -9.33 -5.74 -1.99
C THR A 90 -8.48 -4.48 -1.74
N PRO A 91 -7.18 -4.45 -2.13
CA PRO A 91 -6.32 -3.34 -1.80
C PRO A 91 -6.73 -2.08 -2.56
N VAL A 92 -6.87 -0.97 -1.82
CA VAL A 92 -7.21 0.35 -2.35
C VAL A 92 -6.14 1.35 -1.91
N GLY A 93 -5.33 1.81 -2.85
CA GLY A 93 -4.28 2.81 -2.61
C GLY A 93 -4.45 4.05 -3.49
N THR A 94 -3.38 4.82 -3.62
CA THR A 94 -3.28 5.98 -4.54
C THR A 94 -2.41 5.70 -5.76
N GLY A 95 -1.93 4.45 -5.92
CA GLY A 95 -0.93 4.06 -6.92
C GLY A 95 -1.42 4.06 -8.38
N PRO A 96 -0.50 3.86 -9.33
CA PRO A 96 -0.77 3.93 -10.77
C PRO A 96 -1.55 2.73 -11.33
N TYR A 97 -1.78 1.69 -10.53
CA TYR A 97 -2.56 0.51 -10.90
C TYR A 97 -3.59 0.18 -9.83
N LYS A 98 -4.78 -0.23 -10.27
CA LYS A 98 -5.90 -0.72 -9.46
C LYS A 98 -5.91 -2.24 -9.49
N PHE A 99 -6.19 -2.85 -8.34
CA PHE A 99 -6.43 -4.27 -8.24
C PHE A 99 -7.73 -4.66 -8.94
N VAL A 100 -7.70 -5.75 -9.72
CA VAL A 100 -8.88 -6.29 -10.41
C VAL A 100 -9.28 -7.63 -9.79
N LYS A 101 -8.35 -8.58 -9.77
CA LYS A 101 -8.60 -9.91 -9.19
C LYS A 101 -7.31 -10.59 -8.76
N TRP A 102 -7.48 -11.54 -7.86
CA TRP A 102 -6.48 -12.53 -7.51
C TRP A 102 -7.08 -13.93 -7.70
N ALA A 103 -6.64 -14.63 -8.73
CA ALA A 103 -6.89 -16.07 -8.89
C ALA A 103 -5.76 -16.81 -8.15
N LYS A 104 -6.09 -17.41 -7.01
CA LYS A 104 -5.12 -18.08 -6.14
C LYS A 104 -4.35 -19.14 -6.93
N ASP A 105 -3.03 -19.19 -6.73
CA ASP A 105 -2.09 -20.06 -7.44
C ASP A 105 -2.00 -19.85 -8.97
N GLU A 106 -2.75 -18.90 -9.55
CA GLU A 106 -2.76 -18.63 -11.00
C GLU A 106 -2.20 -17.24 -11.33
N ASN A 107 -2.88 -16.16 -10.93
CA ASN A 107 -2.44 -14.79 -11.22
C ASN A 107 -3.04 -13.70 -10.32
N ILE A 108 -2.36 -12.55 -10.29
CA ILE A 108 -2.93 -11.25 -9.89
C ILE A 108 -3.06 -10.37 -11.12
N VAL A 109 -4.25 -9.80 -11.33
CA VAL A 109 -4.51 -8.86 -12.42
C VAL A 109 -4.68 -7.46 -11.86
N LEU A 110 -3.91 -6.53 -12.39
CA LEU A 110 -4.02 -5.10 -12.15
C LEU A 110 -4.36 -4.37 -13.46
N VAL A 111 -5.17 -3.32 -13.36
CA VAL A 111 -5.49 -2.40 -14.47
C VAL A 111 -4.94 -1.03 -14.14
N ARG A 112 -4.51 -0.28 -15.16
CA ARG A 112 -4.03 1.10 -14.97
C ARG A 112 -5.09 1.96 -14.27
N ASN A 113 -4.64 2.78 -13.33
CA ASN A 113 -5.44 3.85 -12.77
C ASN A 113 -5.40 5.07 -13.71
N ASP A 114 -6.42 5.22 -14.55
CA ASP A 114 -6.51 6.37 -15.48
C ASP A 114 -6.71 7.73 -14.78
N GLU A 115 -7.04 7.71 -13.49
CA GLU A 115 -7.15 8.90 -12.63
C GLU A 115 -5.92 9.09 -11.72
N TYR A 116 -4.83 8.37 -11.99
CA TYR A 116 -3.59 8.51 -11.23
C TYR A 116 -3.08 9.95 -11.26
N TRP A 117 -2.68 10.44 -10.09
CA TRP A 117 -2.31 11.84 -9.88
C TRP A 117 -0.95 12.21 -10.49
N GLY A 118 -0.09 11.21 -10.76
CA GLY A 118 1.22 11.40 -11.40
C GLY A 118 1.22 10.97 -12.87
N THR A 119 2.39 10.61 -13.38
CA THR A 119 2.53 10.08 -14.74
C THR A 119 1.79 8.75 -14.89
N LYS A 120 0.83 8.70 -15.82
CA LYS A 120 0.07 7.48 -16.11
C LYS A 120 1.01 6.37 -16.57
N ALA A 121 0.74 5.15 -16.12
CA ALA A 121 1.45 3.98 -16.62
C ALA A 121 1.23 3.81 -18.13
N LEU A 122 2.28 3.38 -18.83
CA LEU A 122 2.23 3.17 -20.28
C LEU A 122 1.37 1.94 -20.64
N THR A 123 1.43 0.89 -19.82
CA THR A 123 0.68 -0.34 -20.02
C THR A 123 -0.71 -0.25 -19.39
N LYS A 124 -1.70 -0.83 -20.09
CA LYS A 124 -3.09 -0.85 -19.60
C LYS A 124 -3.32 -1.88 -18.51
N ASN A 125 -2.67 -3.05 -18.61
CA ASN A 125 -2.84 -4.16 -17.68
C ASN A 125 -1.47 -4.67 -17.25
N VAL A 126 -1.39 -5.14 -16.01
CA VAL A 126 -0.26 -5.92 -15.48
C VAL A 126 -0.83 -7.20 -14.92
N ILE A 127 -0.32 -8.34 -15.40
CA ILE A 127 -0.72 -9.66 -14.92
C ILE A 127 0.50 -10.30 -14.30
N PHE A 128 0.47 -10.51 -12.99
CA PHE A 128 1.46 -11.31 -12.29
C PHE A 128 1.03 -12.76 -12.38
N LYS A 129 1.61 -13.53 -13.30
CA LYS A 129 1.38 -14.98 -13.41
C LYS A 129 2.26 -15.74 -12.44
N PHE A 130 1.69 -16.75 -11.79
CA PHE A 130 2.42 -17.61 -10.85
C PHE A 130 2.86 -18.90 -11.55
N ILE A 131 4.13 -18.94 -11.98
CA ILE A 131 4.75 -20.14 -12.57
C ILE A 131 5.84 -20.63 -11.61
N LYS A 132 5.48 -21.64 -10.79
CA LYS A 132 6.34 -22.19 -9.73
C LYS A 132 7.58 -22.88 -10.32
N ASP A 133 7.40 -23.67 -11.37
CA ASP A 133 8.50 -24.37 -12.03
C ASP A 133 9.38 -23.41 -12.85
N ASN A 134 10.68 -23.46 -12.61
CA ASN A 134 11.63 -22.54 -13.24
C ASN A 134 11.78 -22.80 -14.75
N SER A 135 11.80 -24.06 -15.16
CA SER A 135 11.94 -24.46 -16.56
C SER A 135 10.71 -24.04 -17.36
N ALA A 136 9.52 -24.29 -16.83
CA ALA A 136 8.25 -23.85 -17.40
C ALA A 136 8.18 -22.33 -17.57
N ARG A 137 8.71 -21.56 -16.61
CA ARG A 137 8.74 -20.09 -16.70
C ARG A 137 9.63 -19.58 -17.84
N VAL A 138 10.75 -20.25 -18.10
CA VAL A 138 11.62 -19.94 -19.25
C VAL A 138 10.93 -20.30 -20.57
N VAL A 139 10.30 -21.47 -20.65
CA VAL A 139 9.53 -21.89 -21.84
C VAL A 139 8.39 -20.91 -22.14
N ALA A 140 7.62 -20.52 -21.13
CA ALA A 140 6.53 -19.55 -21.27
C ALA A 140 7.03 -18.21 -21.83
N LEU A 141 8.17 -17.71 -21.31
CA LEU A 141 8.79 -16.49 -21.82
C LEU A 141 9.19 -16.61 -23.30
N ASN A 142 9.81 -17.72 -23.68
CA ASN A 142 10.25 -17.99 -25.06
C ASN A 142 9.06 -18.12 -26.03
N ASN A 143 7.95 -18.70 -25.56
CA ASN A 143 6.72 -18.84 -26.34
C ASN A 143 5.88 -17.55 -26.41
N GLY A 144 6.30 -16.48 -25.72
CA GLY A 144 5.55 -15.22 -25.65
C GLY A 144 4.36 -15.26 -24.69
N GLU A 145 4.21 -16.33 -23.91
CA GLU A 145 3.23 -16.46 -22.84
C GLU A 145 3.71 -15.71 -21.58
N LYS A 146 3.77 -14.39 -21.71
CA LYS A 146 4.23 -13.45 -20.67
C LYS A 146 3.14 -13.14 -19.65
#